data_AF-A0A2T6CRT6-F1
#
_entry.id   AF-A0A2T6CRT6-F1
#
_cell.length_a   1.000
_cell.length_b   1.000
_cell.length_c   1.000
_cell.angle_alpha   90.00
_cell.angle_beta   90.00
_cell.angle_gamma   90.00
#
_symmetry.space_group_name_H-M   'P 1'
#
loop_
_entity.id
_entity.type
_entity.pdbx_description
1 polymer ?
#
loop_
_entity_poly.entity_id
_entity_poly.type
_entity_poly.pdbx_seq_one_letter_code
_entity_poly.pdbx_strand_id
1 'polypeptide(L)'
;MIALRFFVAAIAAAVLASCATTAPRHTGNPPVLAKLEAMGIDSRTYAKIANHRILDFGDILGLLKKGVPSPVILTYIQSTHAPYTLTDDQLNQLMNAGASADLVNYLGKSVGFFEATERSQTGGAGKWKNDPFFADPYYMGVGPFPYAWPDEWYDQNWIAGVF
;
A
#
# COMPACT_ATOMS: atom_id res chain seq x y z
N MET A 1 4.91 60.98 24.66
CA MET A 1 5.09 59.52 24.89
C MET A 1 3.81 58.76 24.52
N ILE A 2 3.43 58.76 23.23
CA ILE A 2 2.20 58.07 22.75
C ILE A 2 2.50 57.12 21.56
N ALA A 3 3.71 57.19 20.98
CA ALA A 3 4.09 56.38 19.81
C ALA A 3 4.72 55.02 20.15
N LEU A 4 4.74 54.60 21.43
CA LEU A 4 5.44 53.38 21.87
C LEU A 4 4.50 52.27 22.39
N ARG A 5 3.19 52.35 22.09
CA ARG A 5 2.20 51.35 22.54
C ARG A 5 1.44 50.66 21.42
N PHE A 6 1.53 51.15 20.19
CA PHE A 6 0.80 50.55 19.06
C PHE A 6 1.62 49.56 18.23
N PHE A 7 2.93 49.42 18.49
CA PHE A 7 3.79 48.53 17.70
C PHE A 7 3.80 47.07 18.16
N VAL A 8 3.25 46.77 19.35
CA VAL A 8 3.31 45.42 19.94
C VAL A 8 2.11 44.55 19.56
N ALA A 9 1.01 45.15 19.10
CA ALA A 9 -0.22 44.40 18.78
C ALA A 9 -0.24 43.78 17.37
N ALA A 10 0.64 44.22 16.46
CA ALA A 10 0.61 43.77 15.06
C ALA A 10 1.44 42.49 14.80
N ILE A 11 2.31 42.07 15.73
CA ILE A 11 3.23 40.93 15.53
C ILE A 11 2.60 39.60 16.01
N ALA A 12 1.57 39.64 16.85
CA ALA A 12 0.96 38.43 17.41
C ALA A 12 0.01 37.69 16.45
N ALA A 13 -0.42 38.30 15.33
CA ALA A 13 -1.36 37.67 14.39
C ALA A 13 -0.69 36.91 13.22
N ALA A 14 0.63 37.03 13.04
CA ALA A 14 1.33 36.41 11.91
C ALA A 14 1.97 35.04 12.21
N VAL A 15 1.91 34.55 13.46
CA VAL A 15 2.63 33.33 13.88
C VAL A 15 1.72 32.09 13.99
N LEU A 16 0.41 32.21 13.73
CA LEU A 16 -0.53 31.07 13.79
C LEU A 16 -0.82 30.41 12.44
N ALA A 17 -0.25 30.91 11.33
CA ALA A 17 -0.44 30.32 10.00
C ALA A 17 0.56 29.18 9.68
N SER A 18 1.41 28.78 10.62
CA SER A 18 2.55 27.89 10.35
C SER A 18 2.41 26.45 10.86
N CYS A 19 1.26 26.05 11.43
CA CYS A 19 1.04 24.69 11.93
C CYS A 19 -0.07 23.97 11.18
N ALA A 20 0.10 23.77 9.87
CA ALA A 20 -0.51 22.66 9.15
C ALA A 20 0.18 22.49 7.79
N THR A 21 1.47 22.16 7.79
CA THR A 21 2.05 21.45 6.64
C THR A 21 1.49 20.04 6.64
N THR A 22 0.18 19.89 6.40
CA THR A 22 -0.34 18.64 5.86
C THR A 22 0.26 18.55 4.48
N ALA A 23 1.25 17.68 4.30
CA ALA A 23 1.68 17.25 2.97
C ALA A 23 0.42 17.01 2.13
N PRO A 24 0.37 17.46 0.86
CA PRO A 24 -0.82 17.28 0.04
C PRO A 24 -1.15 15.79 0.01
N ARG A 25 -2.25 15.41 0.65
CA ARG A 25 -2.78 14.05 0.52
C ARG A 25 -3.09 13.87 -0.96
N HIS A 26 -2.44 12.91 -1.59
CA HIS A 26 -2.67 12.62 -2.99
C HIS A 26 -4.16 12.30 -3.19
N THR A 27 -4.85 13.13 -3.98
CA THR A 27 -6.25 12.93 -4.34
C THR A 27 -6.32 12.33 -5.73
N GLY A 28 -6.76 11.08 -5.85
CA GLY A 28 -6.98 10.42 -7.15
C GLY A 28 -6.09 9.19 -7.38
N ASN A 29 -6.26 8.58 -8.55
CA ASN A 29 -5.54 7.36 -8.93
C ASN A 29 -4.05 7.64 -9.17
N PRO A 30 -3.14 6.81 -8.66
CA PRO A 30 -1.71 6.99 -8.86
C PRO A 30 -1.29 6.65 -10.31
N PRO A 31 -0.26 7.32 -10.85
CA PRO A 31 0.32 7.05 -12.17
C PRO A 31 0.73 5.58 -12.41
N VAL A 32 1.10 4.84 -11.36
CA VAL A 32 1.45 3.42 -11.46
C VAL A 32 0.32 2.59 -12.06
N LEU A 33 -0.96 2.91 -11.81
CA LEU A 33 -2.08 2.16 -12.38
C LEU A 33 -2.06 2.16 -13.92
N ALA A 34 -1.82 3.31 -14.54
CA ALA A 34 -1.73 3.41 -15.99
C ALA A 34 -0.56 2.59 -16.56
N LYS A 35 0.56 2.50 -15.82
CA LYS A 35 1.69 1.64 -16.20
C LYS A 35 1.33 0.16 -16.10
N LEU A 36 0.67 -0.25 -15.02
CA LEU A 36 0.21 -1.64 -14.85
C LEU A 36 -0.76 -2.04 -15.98
N GLU A 37 -1.70 -1.17 -16.33
CA GLU A 37 -2.60 -1.37 -17.47
C GLU A 37 -1.84 -1.50 -18.80
N ALA A 38 -0.87 -0.61 -19.06
CA ALA A 38 -0.05 -0.64 -20.27
C ALA A 38 0.83 -1.89 -20.38
N MET A 39 1.22 -2.51 -19.26
CA MET A 39 1.93 -3.79 -19.22
C MET A 39 1.02 -5.00 -19.54
N GLY A 40 -0.28 -4.77 -19.70
CA GLY A 40 -1.23 -5.82 -20.05
C GLY A 40 -1.31 -6.91 -18.98
N ILE A 41 -1.33 -6.50 -17.70
CA ILE A 41 -1.62 -7.40 -16.59
C ILE A 41 -3.04 -7.96 -16.72
N ASP A 42 -3.31 -9.08 -16.04
CA ASP A 42 -4.64 -9.69 -16.07
C ASP A 42 -5.71 -8.69 -15.59
N SER A 43 -6.85 -8.65 -16.27
CA SER A 43 -7.91 -7.66 -16.00
C SER A 43 -8.52 -7.84 -14.62
N ARG A 44 -8.57 -9.07 -14.09
CA ARG A 44 -9.01 -9.33 -12.71
C ARG A 44 -7.99 -8.82 -11.72
N THR A 45 -6.70 -9.05 -11.96
CA THR A 45 -5.64 -8.50 -11.10
C THR A 45 -5.66 -6.98 -11.11
N TYR A 46 -5.80 -6.35 -12.28
CA TYR A 46 -5.94 -4.89 -12.36
C TYR A 46 -7.16 -4.38 -11.59
N ALA A 47 -8.32 -5.02 -11.75
CA ALA A 47 -9.53 -4.66 -11.03
C ALA A 47 -9.35 -4.80 -9.52
N LYS A 48 -8.67 -5.84 -9.04
CA LYS A 48 -8.32 -5.99 -7.62
C LYS A 48 -7.45 -4.82 -7.15
N ILE A 49 -6.39 -4.49 -7.90
CA ILE A 49 -5.50 -3.37 -7.57
C ILE A 49 -6.30 -2.07 -7.46
N ALA A 50 -7.04 -1.72 -8.51
CA ALA A 50 -7.85 -0.51 -8.61
C ALA A 50 -8.93 -0.39 -7.52
N ASN A 51 -9.39 -1.52 -6.97
CA ASN A 51 -10.37 -1.58 -5.87
C ASN A 51 -9.72 -1.89 -4.51
N HIS A 52 -8.41 -1.73 -4.39
CA HIS A 52 -7.67 -1.86 -3.13
C HIS A 52 -7.81 -3.26 -2.49
N ARG A 53 -7.90 -4.29 -3.33
CA ARG A 53 -8.16 -5.67 -2.93
C ARG A 53 -6.86 -6.46 -2.76
N ILE A 54 -6.90 -7.39 -1.82
CA ILE A 54 -5.82 -8.35 -1.59
C ILE A 54 -5.54 -9.14 -2.88
N LEU A 55 -4.25 -9.22 -3.23
CA LEU A 55 -3.78 -10.09 -4.32
C LEU A 55 -3.62 -11.51 -3.79
N ASP A 56 -4.00 -12.51 -4.58
CA ASP A 56 -3.68 -13.90 -4.28
C ASP A 56 -2.34 -14.32 -4.93
N PHE A 57 -1.93 -15.57 -4.69
CA PHE A 57 -0.71 -16.12 -5.31
C PHE A 57 -0.72 -16.00 -6.84
N GLY A 58 -1.86 -16.27 -7.49
CA GLY A 58 -1.99 -16.23 -8.94
C GLY A 58 -1.84 -14.81 -9.49
N ASP A 59 -2.42 -13.82 -8.80
CA ASP A 59 -2.23 -12.42 -9.13
C ASP A 59 -0.74 -12.02 -9.05
N ILE A 60 -0.07 -12.33 -7.93
CA ILE A 60 1.34 -11.95 -7.71
C ILE A 60 2.24 -12.63 -8.76
N LEU A 61 2.03 -13.93 -9.01
CA LEU A 61 2.77 -14.65 -10.04
C LEU A 61 2.49 -14.06 -11.45
N GLY A 62 1.26 -13.66 -11.72
CA GLY A 62 0.85 -13.02 -12.96
C GLY A 62 1.56 -11.68 -13.18
N LEU A 63 1.63 -10.85 -12.14
CA LEU A 63 2.37 -9.58 -12.16
C LEU A 63 3.86 -9.80 -12.47
N LEU A 64 4.51 -10.73 -11.77
CA LEU A 64 5.92 -11.06 -12.01
C LEU A 64 6.16 -11.55 -13.45
N LYS A 65 5.30 -12.44 -13.96
CA LYS A 65 5.39 -12.93 -15.36
C LYS A 65 5.19 -11.84 -16.40
N LYS A 66 4.48 -10.75 -16.05
CA LYS A 66 4.33 -9.57 -16.90
C LYS A 66 5.47 -8.57 -16.76
N GLY A 67 6.48 -8.89 -15.94
CA GLY A 67 7.64 -8.04 -15.69
C GLY A 67 7.37 -6.90 -14.73
N VAL A 68 6.28 -6.95 -13.95
CA VAL A 68 6.02 -5.93 -12.94
C VAL A 68 7.12 -5.98 -11.87
N PRO A 69 7.80 -4.85 -11.57
CA PRO A 69 8.90 -4.84 -10.62
C PRO A 69 8.49 -5.27 -9.21
N SER A 70 9.33 -6.04 -8.54
CA SER A 70 9.08 -6.47 -7.16
C SER A 70 8.79 -5.32 -6.18
N PRO A 71 9.45 -4.15 -6.24
CA PRO A 71 9.12 -3.03 -5.37
C PRO A 71 7.68 -2.53 -5.54
N VAL A 72 7.15 -2.56 -6.77
CA VAL A 72 5.77 -2.14 -7.07
C VAL A 72 4.77 -3.11 -6.45
N ILE A 73 5.04 -4.41 -6.57
CA ILE A 73 4.21 -5.46 -5.95
C ILE A 73 4.27 -5.34 -4.43
N LEU A 74 5.47 -5.18 -3.88
CA LEU A 74 5.71 -5.12 -2.44
C LEU A 74 4.98 -3.94 -1.78
N THR A 75 5.10 -2.73 -2.33
CA THR A 75 4.44 -1.56 -1.74
C THR A 75 2.91 -1.68 -1.80
N TYR A 76 2.36 -2.28 -2.87
CA TYR A 76 0.93 -2.56 -2.95
C TYR A 76 0.45 -3.56 -1.89
N ILE A 77 1.09 -4.72 -1.78
CA ILE A 77 0.63 -5.75 -0.83
C ILE A 77 0.79 -5.27 0.63
N GLN A 78 1.74 -4.37 0.90
CA GLN A 78 1.89 -3.70 2.18
C GLN A 78 0.73 -2.73 2.47
N SER A 79 0.29 -1.93 1.49
CA SER A 79 -0.82 -0.97 1.69
C SER A 79 -2.18 -1.63 1.94
N THR A 80 -2.34 -2.90 1.55
CA THR A 80 -3.56 -3.68 1.86
C THR A 80 -3.58 -4.26 3.27
N HIS A 81 -2.45 -4.23 4.00
CA HIS A 81 -2.27 -4.87 5.31
C HIS A 81 -2.64 -6.37 5.33
N ALA A 82 -2.62 -7.05 4.18
CA ALA A 82 -3.05 -8.43 4.09
C ALA A 82 -1.99 -9.40 4.63
N PRO A 83 -2.38 -10.36 5.49
CA PRO A 83 -1.54 -11.51 5.83
C PRO A 83 -1.55 -12.55 4.69
N TYR A 84 -0.35 -12.98 4.28
CA TYR A 84 -0.16 -13.99 3.23
C TYR A 84 0.21 -15.35 3.80
N THR A 85 -0.46 -16.41 3.34
CA THR A 85 -0.24 -17.80 3.75
C THR A 85 0.26 -18.65 2.59
N LEU A 86 1.40 -18.25 2.01
CA LEU A 86 2.01 -18.97 0.90
C LEU A 86 2.82 -20.17 1.38
N THR A 87 2.81 -21.27 0.60
CA THR A 87 3.67 -22.43 0.84
C THR A 87 5.09 -22.18 0.34
N ASP A 88 6.07 -22.97 0.83
CA ASP A 88 7.46 -22.90 0.35
C ASP A 88 7.55 -23.11 -1.17
N ASP A 89 6.73 -24.02 -1.73
CA ASP A 89 6.65 -24.24 -3.17
C ASP A 89 6.14 -23.01 -3.92
N GLN A 90 5.16 -22.31 -3.37
CA GLN A 90 4.66 -21.06 -3.96
C GLN A 90 5.73 -19.97 -3.89
N LEU A 91 6.43 -19.82 -2.76
CA LEU A 91 7.54 -18.87 -2.63
C LEU A 91 8.66 -19.17 -3.64
N ASN A 92 9.01 -20.44 -3.82
CA ASN A 92 9.96 -20.89 -4.83
C ASN A 92 9.49 -20.56 -6.26
N GLN A 93 8.20 -20.74 -6.56
CA GLN A 93 7.64 -20.35 -7.86
C GLN A 93 7.73 -18.84 -8.10
N LEU A 94 7.51 -18.01 -7.07
CA LEU A 94 7.68 -16.55 -7.19
C LEU A 94 9.15 -16.19 -7.45
N MET A 95 10.10 -16.80 -6.73
CA MET A 95 11.54 -16.62 -6.99
C MET A 95 11.90 -16.97 -8.43
N ASN A 96 11.44 -18.12 -8.93
CA ASN A 96 11.68 -18.57 -10.30
C ASN A 96 11.03 -17.65 -11.34
N ALA A 97 9.97 -16.92 -10.97
CA ALA A 97 9.33 -15.91 -11.81
C ALA A 97 10.00 -14.51 -11.72
N GLY A 98 11.10 -14.36 -10.99
CA GLY A 98 11.85 -13.12 -10.86
C GLY A 98 11.50 -12.27 -9.65
N ALA A 99 10.83 -12.83 -8.63
CA ALA A 99 10.62 -12.12 -7.38
C ALA A 99 11.96 -11.83 -6.68
N SER A 100 12.12 -10.59 -6.20
CA SER A 100 13.23 -10.19 -5.34
C SER A 100 13.19 -10.93 -4.00
N ALA A 101 14.35 -11.03 -3.34
CA ALA A 101 14.46 -11.59 -2.00
C ALA A 101 13.58 -10.85 -0.99
N ASP A 102 13.45 -9.52 -1.11
CA ASP A 102 12.64 -8.71 -0.20
C ASP A 102 11.15 -9.04 -0.30
N LEU A 103 10.64 -9.19 -1.53
CA LEU A 103 9.25 -9.59 -1.77
C LEU A 103 8.96 -10.98 -1.19
N VAL A 104 9.85 -11.93 -1.42
CA VAL A 104 9.71 -13.31 -0.92
C VAL A 104 9.80 -13.37 0.60
N ASN A 105 10.74 -12.64 1.20
CA ASN A 105 10.90 -12.53 2.65
C ASN A 105 9.67 -11.90 3.31
N TYR A 106 9.11 -10.85 2.71
CA TYR A 106 7.88 -10.24 3.20
C TYR A 106 6.72 -11.25 3.18
N LEU A 107 6.50 -11.90 2.04
CA LEU A 107 5.41 -12.88 1.88
C LEU A 107 5.54 -14.06 2.85
N GLY A 108 6.75 -14.59 3.06
CA GLY A 108 7.00 -15.70 3.99
C GLY A 108 6.82 -15.33 5.47
N LYS A 109 7.00 -14.05 5.83
CA LYS A 109 6.85 -13.56 7.22
C LYS A 109 5.55 -12.82 7.48
N SER A 110 4.71 -12.64 6.45
CA SER A 110 3.58 -11.73 6.45
C SER A 110 2.59 -11.99 7.59
N VAL A 111 2.19 -13.25 7.84
CA VAL A 111 1.29 -13.57 8.96
C VAL A 111 1.91 -13.19 10.31
N GLY A 112 3.20 -13.48 10.52
CA GLY A 112 3.88 -13.14 11.77
C GLY A 112 3.94 -11.64 12.01
N PHE A 113 4.21 -10.87 10.96
CA PHE A 113 4.20 -9.40 11.02
C PHE A 113 2.79 -8.87 11.32
N PHE A 114 1.78 -9.32 10.57
CA PHE A 114 0.38 -8.93 10.77
C PHE A 114 -0.12 -9.24 12.18
N GLU A 115 0.18 -10.44 12.68
CA GLU A 115 -0.19 -10.88 14.03
C GLU A 115 0.54 -10.10 15.13
N ALA A 116 1.69 -9.50 14.83
CA ALA A 116 2.42 -8.66 15.77
C ALA A 116 1.91 -7.21 15.80
N THR A 117 1.43 -6.68 14.67
CA THR A 117 1.05 -5.25 14.55
C THR A 117 -0.45 -5.01 14.55
N GLU A 118 -1.25 -5.89 13.95
CA GLU A 118 -2.68 -5.67 13.66
C GLU A 118 -3.63 -6.60 14.43
N ARG A 119 -3.11 -7.55 15.22
CA ARG A 119 -3.92 -8.57 15.93
C ARG A 119 -5.05 -7.98 16.77
N SER A 120 -4.80 -6.87 17.48
CA SER A 120 -5.80 -6.24 18.34
C SER A 120 -6.97 -5.67 17.55
N GLN A 121 -6.73 -5.23 16.31
CA GLN A 121 -7.75 -4.64 15.45
C GLN A 121 -8.66 -5.72 14.84
N THR A 122 -8.16 -6.94 14.69
CA THR A 122 -8.92 -8.08 14.15
C THR A 122 -9.50 -9.02 15.22
N GLY A 123 -9.45 -8.63 16.49
CA GLY A 123 -10.08 -9.36 17.59
C GLY A 123 -9.29 -10.54 18.15
N GLY A 124 -7.99 -10.65 17.82
CA GLY A 124 -7.09 -11.67 18.38
C GLY A 124 -6.49 -12.62 17.35
N ALA A 125 -5.61 -13.50 17.81
CA ALA A 125 -4.81 -14.36 16.93
C ALA A 125 -5.69 -15.26 16.05
N GLY A 126 -5.45 -15.22 14.74
CA GLY A 126 -6.16 -16.01 13.74
C GLY A 126 -7.64 -15.65 13.52
N LYS A 127 -8.17 -14.61 14.18
CA LYS A 127 -9.57 -14.19 14.03
C LYS A 127 -9.86 -13.55 12.67
N TRP A 128 -8.88 -12.84 12.12
CA TRP A 128 -8.93 -12.26 10.77
C TRP A 128 -9.21 -13.29 9.66
N LYS A 129 -8.91 -14.58 9.88
CA LYS A 129 -9.09 -15.63 8.86
C LYS A 129 -10.54 -15.80 8.39
N ASN A 130 -11.51 -15.39 9.21
CA ASN A 130 -12.93 -15.50 8.90
C ASN A 130 -13.53 -14.16 8.45
N ASP A 131 -12.75 -13.08 8.45
CA ASP A 131 -13.22 -11.79 7.99
C ASP A 131 -13.29 -11.81 6.44
N PRO A 132 -14.44 -11.44 5.83
CA PRO A 132 -14.63 -11.48 4.39
C PRO A 132 -13.57 -10.73 3.59
N PHE A 133 -12.98 -9.68 4.17
CA PHE A 133 -11.91 -8.93 3.52
C PHE A 133 -10.70 -9.81 3.20
N PHE A 134 -10.32 -10.73 4.10
CA PHE A 134 -9.19 -11.65 3.92
C PHE A 134 -9.57 -12.99 3.33
N ALA A 135 -10.79 -13.48 3.61
CA ALA A 135 -11.21 -14.83 3.25
C ALA A 135 -11.87 -14.92 1.86
N ASP A 136 -12.49 -13.84 1.39
CA ASP A 136 -13.24 -13.82 0.13
C ASP A 136 -12.53 -12.95 -0.92
N PRO A 137 -11.91 -13.56 -1.96
CA PRO A 137 -11.25 -12.86 -3.06
C PRO A 137 -12.17 -11.94 -3.88
N TYR A 138 -13.49 -12.07 -3.74
CA TYR A 138 -14.51 -11.30 -4.45
C TYR A 138 -15.26 -10.33 -3.54
N TYR A 139 -14.94 -10.28 -2.25
CA TYR A 139 -15.51 -9.28 -1.36
C TYR A 139 -15.17 -7.89 -1.89
N MET A 140 -16.15 -7.00 -1.98
CA MET A 140 -15.97 -5.61 -2.46
C MET A 140 -16.29 -4.58 -1.38
N GLY A 141 -16.52 -5.03 -0.14
CA GLY A 141 -16.73 -4.15 1.00
C GLY A 141 -15.43 -3.53 1.51
N VAL A 142 -15.59 -2.59 2.44
CA VAL A 142 -14.48 -1.85 3.07
C VAL A 142 -13.63 -2.81 3.90
N GLY A 143 -12.30 -2.68 3.80
CA GLY A 143 -11.38 -3.43 4.65
C GLY A 143 -11.40 -2.95 6.11
N PRO A 144 -10.86 -3.73 7.05
CA PRO A 144 -10.82 -3.36 8.46
C PRO A 144 -9.84 -2.20 8.75
N PHE A 145 -9.04 -1.78 7.76
CA PHE A 145 -8.04 -0.72 7.89
C PHE A 145 -8.33 0.45 6.93
N PRO A 146 -8.00 1.69 7.32
CA PRO A 146 -7.95 2.79 6.38
C PRO A 146 -6.95 2.49 5.26
N TYR A 147 -7.39 2.60 4.01
CA TYR A 147 -6.53 2.41 2.86
C TYR A 147 -6.04 3.75 2.30
N ALA A 148 -4.75 3.80 1.97
CA ALA A 148 -4.16 4.79 1.10
C ALA A 148 -3.30 4.10 0.04
N TRP A 149 -3.25 4.67 -1.14
CA TRP A 149 -2.26 4.24 -2.14
C TRP A 149 -0.85 4.41 -1.59
N PRO A 150 0.12 3.56 -1.98
CA PRO A 150 1.52 3.79 -1.63
C PRO A 150 1.97 5.16 -2.11
N ASP A 151 2.62 5.95 -1.27
CA ASP A 151 3.07 7.30 -1.63
C ASP A 151 4.06 7.26 -2.80
N GLU A 152 4.89 6.21 -2.85
CA GLU A 152 5.84 5.97 -3.95
C GLU A 152 5.14 5.85 -5.30
N TRP A 153 3.87 5.44 -5.33
CA TRP A 153 3.11 5.32 -6.57
C TRP A 153 2.73 6.67 -7.19
N TYR A 154 2.93 7.79 -6.49
CA TYR A 154 2.79 9.15 -7.01
C TYR A 154 4.14 9.79 -7.37
N ASP A 155 5.26 9.23 -6.90
CA ASP A 155 6.59 9.79 -7.13
C ASP A 155 7.14 9.36 -8.50
N GLN A 156 7.24 10.31 -9.43
CA GLN A 156 7.77 10.08 -10.78
C GLN A 156 9.24 9.61 -10.78
N ASN A 157 10.06 10.05 -9.82
CA ASN A 157 11.45 9.63 -9.74
C ASN A 157 11.56 8.18 -9.28
N TRP A 158 10.74 7.79 -8.29
CA TRP A 158 10.65 6.40 -7.87
C TRP A 158 10.16 5.51 -9.01
N ILE A 159 9.08 5.92 -9.69
CA ILE A 159 8.51 5.19 -10.84
C ILE A 159 9.57 5.00 -11.94
N ALA A 160 10.33 6.03 -12.28
CA ALA A 160 11.39 5.95 -13.29
C ALA A 160 12.60 5.12 -12.84
N GLY A 161 12.79 4.96 -11.52
CA GLY A 161 13.85 4.12 -10.97
C GLY A 161 13.49 2.63 -10.90
N VAL A 162 12.20 2.28 -10.87
CA VAL A 162 11.75 0.89 -10.71
C VAL A 162 11.20 0.25 -11.98
N PHE A 163 10.64 1.04 -12.91
CA PHE A 163 10.14 0.56 -14.23
C PHE A 163 11.14 0.87 -15.34
#